data_AF-A0A1E5PMC2-F1
#
_entry.id   AF-A0A1E5PMC2-F1
#
_cell.length_a   1.000
_cell.length_b   1.000
_cell.length_c   1.000
_cell.angle_alpha   90.00
_cell.angle_beta   90.00
_cell.angle_gamma   90.00
#
_symmetry.space_group_name_H-M   'P 1'
#
loop_
_entity.id
_entity.type
_entity.pdbx_description
1 polymer ?
#
loop_
_entity_poly.entity_id
_entity_poly.type
_entity_poly.pdbx_seq_one_letter_code
_entity_poly.pdbx_strand_id
1 'polypeptide(L)'
;MGNLEMSTGDMRAVIRLLTAVERTPEQERRLGLARERCAQADARLEEQGITLDVPVVRALEELLEGSPGADMQPGYTYAFQALVAGHFSDTYDLGYWRRPSWFHTVDEEMTRHGVPADLAPAAILFDGPPIRLPHPGDAVPCMGTFPASRAAEVVAAYEAVLDRLDPEVRETAEVLLGAMRVEAEEWESTKRAGRTEDTIFFWLH
;
A
#
# COMPACT_ATOMS: atom_id res chain seq x y z
N MET A 1 -11.95 10.81 7.43
CA MET A 1 -12.10 10.53 5.98
C MET A 1 -10.68 10.46 5.48
N GLY A 2 -10.26 9.30 4.99
CA GLY A 2 -8.89 9.08 4.50
C GLY A 2 -8.87 9.04 2.98
N ASN A 3 -7.75 9.45 2.38
CA ASN A 3 -7.51 9.31 0.95
C ASN A 3 -6.89 7.94 0.68
N LEU A 4 -7.49 7.17 -0.22
CA LEU A 4 -6.92 5.91 -0.71
C LEU A 4 -6.13 6.17 -1.98
N GLU A 5 -4.85 5.83 -1.95
CA GLU A 5 -3.92 5.98 -3.07
C GLU A 5 -3.37 4.62 -3.50
N MET A 6 -2.95 4.53 -4.75
CA MET A 6 -2.32 3.35 -5.34
C MET A 6 -1.03 3.75 -6.07
N SER A 7 0.00 2.91 -6.02
CA SER A 7 1.19 3.04 -6.87
C SER A 7 1.77 1.68 -7.23
N THR A 8 2.60 1.61 -8.27
CA THR A 8 3.20 0.35 -8.73
C THR A 8 4.72 0.46 -8.76
N GLY A 9 5.43 -0.58 -8.33
CA GLY A 9 6.88 -0.54 -8.20
C GLY A 9 7.54 -1.88 -7.91
N ASP A 10 8.86 -1.83 -7.67
CA ASP A 10 9.67 -3.01 -7.33
C ASP A 10 9.86 -3.10 -5.80
N MET A 11 9.01 -3.89 -5.15
CA MET A 11 9.10 -4.11 -3.71
C MET A 11 10.40 -4.82 -3.32
N ARG A 12 11.03 -5.60 -4.20
CA ARG A 12 12.35 -6.20 -3.89
C ARG A 12 13.40 -5.12 -3.72
N ALA A 13 13.29 -3.98 -4.40
CA ALA A 13 14.21 -2.86 -4.20
C ALA A 13 14.07 -2.23 -2.80
N VAL A 14 12.83 -2.12 -2.29
CA VAL A 14 12.55 -1.66 -0.93
C VAL A 14 13.09 -2.65 0.10
N ILE A 15 12.80 -3.94 -0.05
CA ILE A 15 13.29 -4.97 0.88
C ILE A 15 14.81 -5.05 0.87
N ARG A 16 15.45 -4.94 -0.31
CA ARG A 16 16.92 -4.88 -0.42
C ARG A 16 17.53 -3.69 0.34
N LEU A 17 16.84 -2.55 0.44
CA LEU A 17 17.33 -1.44 1.27
C LEU A 17 17.31 -1.78 2.76
N LEU A 18 16.25 -2.44 3.21
CA LEU A 18 16.06 -2.83 4.61
C LEU A 18 17.03 -3.94 5.04
N THR A 19 17.36 -4.87 4.14
CA THR A 19 18.20 -6.03 4.47
C THR A 19 19.67 -5.90 4.05
N ALA A 20 20.09 -4.77 3.48
CA ALA A 20 21.46 -4.58 3.01
C ALA A 20 22.45 -4.44 4.19
N VAL A 21 23.45 -5.32 4.22
CA VAL A 21 24.56 -5.24 5.19
C VAL A 21 25.54 -4.12 4.83
N GLU A 22 25.89 -4.02 3.54
CA GLU A 22 26.64 -2.90 2.98
C GLU A 22 25.81 -2.25 1.88
N ARG A 23 25.62 -0.93 1.98
CA ARG A 23 24.80 -0.18 1.04
C ARG A 23 25.65 0.43 -0.05
N THR A 24 25.18 0.34 -1.28
CA THR A 24 25.77 1.04 -2.42
C THR A 24 25.53 2.55 -2.31
N PRO A 25 26.33 3.40 -2.99
CA PRO A 25 26.11 4.85 -3.00
C PRO A 25 24.71 5.25 -3.49
N GLU A 26 24.12 4.49 -4.41
CA GLU A 26 22.76 4.71 -4.87
C GLU A 26 21.72 4.40 -3.77
N GLN A 27 21.91 3.32 -3.04
CA GLN A 27 21.05 2.98 -1.91
C GLN A 27 21.14 4.05 -0.80
N GLU A 28 22.33 4.57 -0.51
CA GLU A 28 22.50 5.67 0.45
C GLU A 28 21.81 6.96 -0.01
N ARG A 29 21.89 7.31 -1.30
CA ARG A 29 21.14 8.45 -1.85
C ARG A 29 19.62 8.28 -1.67
N ARG A 30 19.09 7.09 -1.96
CA ARG A 30 17.65 6.80 -1.79
C ARG A 30 17.23 6.87 -0.33
N LEU A 31 18.06 6.38 0.60
CA LEU A 31 17.80 6.52 2.03
C LEU A 31 17.84 7.98 2.49
N GLY A 32 18.71 8.81 1.93
CA GLY A 32 18.69 10.26 2.17
C GLY A 32 17.31 10.86 1.85
N LEU A 33 16.76 10.55 0.68
CA LEU A 33 15.42 10.99 0.29
C LEU A 33 14.32 10.42 1.19
N ALA A 34 14.42 9.15 1.60
CA ALA A 34 13.46 8.54 2.53
C ALA A 34 13.48 9.24 3.90
N ARG A 35 14.67 9.59 4.42
CA ARG A 35 14.82 10.36 5.67
C ARG A 35 14.20 11.74 5.57
N GLU A 36 14.41 12.44 4.45
CA GLU A 36 13.78 13.74 4.19
C GLU A 36 12.24 13.63 4.19
N ARG A 37 11.69 12.60 3.54
CA ARG A 37 10.23 12.34 3.55
C ARG A 37 9.72 12.02 4.96
N CYS A 38 10.45 11.23 5.74
CA CYS A 38 10.10 10.94 7.12
C CYS A 38 10.06 12.22 7.97
N ALA A 39 11.06 13.09 7.81
CA ALA A 39 11.10 14.37 8.54
C ALA A 39 9.94 15.29 8.15
N GLN A 40 9.56 15.31 6.87
CA GLN A 40 8.36 16.03 6.41
C GLN A 40 7.06 15.44 6.97
N ALA A 41 6.98 14.11 7.10
CA ALA A 41 5.83 13.45 7.71
C ALA A 41 5.71 13.80 9.20
N ASP A 42 6.82 13.74 9.95
CA ASP A 42 6.86 14.17 11.36
C ASP A 42 6.40 15.62 11.52
N ALA A 43 6.94 16.55 10.71
CA ALA A 43 6.54 17.96 10.75
C ALA A 43 5.05 18.16 10.45
N ARG A 44 4.51 17.45 9.45
CA ARG A 44 3.09 17.53 9.09
C ARG A 44 2.19 16.99 10.21
N LEU A 45 2.56 15.88 10.85
CA LEU A 45 1.82 15.32 11.97
C LEU A 45 1.83 16.29 13.16
N GLU A 46 2.97 16.91 13.44
CA GLU A 46 3.09 17.94 14.48
C GLU A 46 2.19 19.16 14.19
N GLU A 47 2.17 19.66 12.95
CA GLU A 47 1.26 20.74 12.53
C GLU A 47 -0.23 20.38 12.71
N GLN A 48 -0.57 19.09 12.59
CA GLN A 48 -1.92 18.57 12.81
C GLN A 48 -2.22 18.29 14.30
N GLY A 49 -1.25 18.51 15.20
CA GLY A 49 -1.37 18.21 16.62
C GLY A 49 -1.36 16.71 16.94
N ILE A 50 -0.83 15.88 16.04
CA ILE A 50 -0.71 14.44 16.21
C ILE A 50 0.71 14.13 16.70
N THR A 51 0.81 13.52 17.88
CA THR A 51 2.10 13.07 18.44
C THR A 51 2.17 11.56 18.39
N LEU A 52 3.20 11.03 17.72
CA LEU A 52 3.50 9.60 17.70
C LEU A 52 4.46 9.27 18.85
N ASP A 53 4.27 8.12 19.50
CA ASP A 53 5.21 7.62 20.53
C ASP A 53 6.61 7.37 19.96
N VAL A 54 6.68 6.95 18.70
CA VAL A 54 7.91 6.88 17.92
C VAL A 54 7.76 7.73 16.65
N PRO A 55 8.58 8.80 16.52
CA PRO A 55 8.63 9.62 15.30
C PRO A 55 8.96 8.79 14.06
N VAL A 56 8.44 9.20 12.92
CA VAL A 56 8.61 8.51 11.63
C VAL A 56 10.10 8.38 11.27
N VAL A 57 10.91 9.43 11.47
CA VAL A 57 12.37 9.37 11.22
C VAL A 57 13.04 8.31 12.09
N ARG A 58 12.66 8.22 13.37
CA ARG A 58 13.24 7.23 14.29
C ARG A 58 12.81 5.82 13.91
N ALA A 59 11.54 5.64 13.57
CA ALA A 59 11.03 4.36 13.10
C ALA A 59 11.78 3.88 11.84
N LEU A 60 12.14 4.79 10.92
CA LEU A 60 12.95 4.44 9.75
C LEU A 60 14.32 3.86 10.15
N GLU A 61 15.05 4.50 11.06
CA GLU A 61 16.37 3.99 11.47
C GLU A 61 16.25 2.63 12.18
N GLU A 62 15.25 2.44 13.04
CA GLU A 62 15.02 1.16 13.70
C GLU A 62 14.65 0.03 12.71
N LEU A 63 13.91 0.34 11.63
CA LEU A 63 13.67 -0.60 10.54
C LEU A 63 14.96 -0.96 9.78
N LEU A 64 15.83 0.03 9.54
CA LEU A 64 17.10 -0.16 8.85
C LEU A 64 18.11 -0.95 9.70
N GLU A 65 18.01 -0.87 11.02
CA GLU A 65 18.78 -1.66 11.98
C GLU A 65 18.20 -3.08 12.18
N GLY A 66 17.03 -3.37 11.61
CA GLY A 66 16.34 -4.65 11.76
C GLY A 66 15.83 -4.91 13.18
N SER A 67 15.67 -3.86 13.98
CA SER A 67 15.25 -3.93 15.39
C SER A 67 14.04 -3.03 15.66
N PRO A 68 12.91 -3.19 14.94
CA PRO A 68 11.71 -2.43 15.27
C PRO A 68 11.26 -2.74 16.70
N GLY A 69 10.84 -1.71 17.42
CA GLY A 69 10.21 -1.82 18.73
C GLY A 69 8.98 -2.72 18.70
N ALA A 70 8.64 -3.31 19.84
CA ALA A 70 7.60 -4.35 19.92
C ALA A 70 6.17 -3.80 20.10
N ASP A 71 6.00 -2.48 20.24
CA ASP A 71 4.72 -1.86 20.59
C ASP A 71 3.94 -1.36 19.37
N MET A 72 2.62 -1.19 19.53
CA MET A 72 1.76 -0.66 18.47
C MET A 72 2.11 0.79 18.13
N GLN A 73 2.78 1.01 17.00
CA GLN A 73 3.34 2.32 16.67
C GLN A 73 3.16 2.66 15.18
N PRO A 74 2.27 3.60 14.82
CA PRO A 74 2.01 3.98 13.43
C PRO A 74 3.23 4.62 12.73
N GLY A 75 4.24 5.05 13.50
CA GLY A 75 5.50 5.58 12.95
C GLY A 75 6.19 4.63 11.98
N TYR A 76 6.17 3.32 12.24
CA TYR A 76 6.75 2.31 11.34
C TYR A 76 5.98 2.20 10.01
N THR A 77 4.66 2.35 10.05
CA THR A 77 3.79 2.33 8.87
C THR A 77 4.12 3.50 7.96
N TYR A 78 4.28 4.72 8.51
CA TYR A 78 4.73 5.89 7.77
C TYR A 78 6.16 5.75 7.25
N ALA A 79 7.08 5.23 8.06
CA ALA A 79 8.48 5.04 7.66
C ALA A 79 8.61 4.05 6.49
N PHE A 80 7.82 2.97 6.52
CA PHE A 80 7.76 2.02 5.41
C PHE A 80 7.18 2.68 4.15
N GLN A 81 6.11 3.47 4.26
CA GLN A 81 5.56 4.20 3.12
C GLN A 81 6.60 5.17 2.51
N ALA A 82 7.39 5.85 3.32
CA ALA A 82 8.44 6.75 2.83
C ALA A 82 9.54 6.03 2.03
N LEU A 83 9.85 4.78 2.39
CA LEU A 83 10.72 3.90 1.60
C LEU A 83 10.06 3.49 0.29
N VAL A 84 8.79 3.06 0.33
CA VAL A 84 8.02 2.65 -0.85
C VAL A 84 7.92 3.79 -1.87
N ALA A 85 7.61 5.01 -1.42
CA ALA A 85 7.48 6.20 -2.28
C ALA A 85 8.75 6.55 -3.06
N GLY A 86 9.93 6.05 -2.66
CA GLY A 86 11.18 6.22 -3.41
C GLY A 86 11.41 5.21 -4.53
N HIS A 87 10.58 4.17 -4.62
CA HIS A 87 10.77 3.00 -5.47
C HIS A 87 9.54 2.67 -6.34
N PHE A 88 8.45 3.39 -6.14
CA PHE A 88 7.18 3.20 -6.79
C PHE A 88 6.86 4.41 -7.68
N SER A 89 5.95 4.23 -8.61
CA SER A 89 5.43 5.28 -9.49
C SER A 89 4.78 6.42 -8.70
N ASP A 90 4.44 7.50 -9.42
CA ASP A 90 3.51 8.49 -8.90
C ASP A 90 2.19 7.81 -8.49
N THR A 91 1.54 8.39 -7.48
CA THR A 91 0.31 7.84 -6.89
C THR A 91 -0.91 8.14 -7.76
N TYR A 92 -1.76 7.13 -7.93
CA TYR A 92 -3.11 7.23 -8.47
C TYR A 92 -4.13 7.37 -7.33
N ASP A 93 -4.99 8.39 -7.41
CA ASP A 93 -6.02 8.69 -6.41
C ASP A 93 -7.25 7.77 -6.62
N LEU A 94 -7.56 6.93 -5.63
CA LEU A 94 -8.75 6.07 -5.58
C LEU A 94 -9.88 6.68 -4.75
N GLY A 95 -9.76 7.94 -4.37
CA GLY A 95 -10.80 8.73 -3.74
C GLY A 95 -10.76 8.76 -2.22
N TYR A 96 -11.69 9.52 -1.65
CA TYR A 96 -11.81 9.77 -0.22
C TYR A 96 -12.85 8.88 0.44
N TRP A 97 -12.42 8.08 1.41
CA TRP A 97 -13.25 7.08 2.07
C TRP A 97 -13.52 7.46 3.51
N ARG A 98 -14.81 7.52 3.89
CA ARG A 98 -15.21 7.90 5.25
C ARG A 98 -14.94 6.82 6.27
N ARG A 99 -15.11 5.55 5.88
CA ARG A 99 -15.06 4.38 6.76
C ARG A 99 -14.28 3.27 6.05
N PRO A 100 -13.02 3.01 6.42
CA PRO A 100 -12.25 1.90 5.84
C PRO A 100 -12.95 0.55 6.06
N SER A 101 -13.68 0.39 7.16
CA SER A 101 -14.48 -0.81 7.44
C SER A 101 -15.60 -1.09 6.43
N TRP A 102 -15.98 -0.12 5.59
CA TRP A 102 -16.90 -0.35 4.47
C TRP A 102 -16.40 -1.43 3.51
N PHE A 103 -15.09 -1.50 3.29
CA PHE A 103 -14.52 -2.51 2.39
C PHE A 103 -14.77 -3.94 2.89
N HIS A 104 -14.91 -4.18 4.19
CA HIS A 104 -15.31 -5.51 4.68
C HIS A 104 -16.77 -5.85 4.31
N THR A 105 -17.66 -4.87 4.27
CA THR A 105 -19.03 -5.08 3.77
C THR A 105 -19.02 -5.39 2.27
N VAL A 106 -18.19 -4.69 1.51
CA VAL A 106 -17.98 -4.96 0.08
C VAL A 106 -17.43 -6.37 -0.12
N ASP A 107 -16.44 -6.80 0.66
CA ASP A 107 -15.89 -8.16 0.63
C ASP A 107 -16.96 -9.22 0.87
N GLU A 108 -17.79 -9.07 1.91
CA GLU A 108 -18.85 -10.02 2.23
C GLU A 108 -19.84 -10.21 1.07
N GLU A 109 -20.17 -9.13 0.36
CA GLU A 109 -21.06 -9.21 -0.79
C GLU A 109 -20.39 -9.78 -2.03
N MET A 110 -19.19 -9.31 -2.37
CA MET A 110 -18.45 -9.79 -3.54
C MET A 110 -18.13 -11.29 -3.42
N THR A 111 -17.71 -11.73 -2.24
CA THR A 111 -17.44 -13.15 -1.96
C THR A 111 -18.71 -14.00 -2.03
N ARG A 112 -19.85 -13.49 -1.54
CA ARG A 112 -21.16 -14.15 -1.68
C ARG A 112 -21.56 -14.37 -3.14
N HIS A 113 -21.15 -13.48 -4.04
CA HIS A 113 -21.40 -13.58 -5.48
C HIS A 113 -20.33 -14.35 -6.28
N GLY A 114 -19.29 -14.84 -5.60
CA GLY A 114 -18.30 -15.77 -6.14
C GLY A 114 -16.90 -15.19 -6.35
N VAL A 115 -16.60 -13.98 -5.88
CA VAL A 115 -15.22 -13.45 -5.89
C VAL A 115 -14.37 -14.23 -4.86
N PRO A 116 -13.19 -14.74 -5.24
CA PRO A 116 -12.26 -15.35 -4.29
C PRO A 116 -11.91 -14.38 -3.14
N ALA A 117 -11.83 -14.90 -1.91
CA ALA A 117 -11.63 -14.06 -0.72
C ALA A 117 -10.30 -13.29 -0.74
N ASP A 118 -9.25 -13.85 -1.34
CA ASP A 118 -7.95 -13.20 -1.51
C ASP A 118 -7.92 -12.16 -2.65
N LEU A 119 -8.98 -12.08 -3.44
CA LEU A 119 -9.21 -11.03 -4.43
C LEU A 119 -10.21 -9.99 -3.95
N ALA A 120 -10.76 -10.11 -2.75
CA ALA A 120 -11.74 -9.16 -2.24
C ALA A 120 -11.08 -7.81 -1.89
N PRO A 121 -11.79 -6.66 -2.04
CA PRO A 121 -11.20 -5.34 -1.81
C PRO A 121 -10.44 -5.17 -0.50
N ALA A 122 -11.02 -5.46 0.66
CA ALA A 122 -10.34 -5.25 1.93
C ALA A 122 -9.11 -6.16 2.08
N ALA A 123 -9.20 -7.40 1.60
CA ALA A 123 -8.07 -8.32 1.55
C ALA A 123 -6.90 -7.79 0.71
N ILE A 124 -7.17 -7.10 -0.39
CA ILE A 124 -6.13 -6.50 -1.24
C ILE A 124 -5.59 -5.19 -0.64
N LEU A 125 -6.51 -4.33 -0.18
CA LEU A 125 -6.19 -2.97 0.26
C LEU A 125 -5.50 -2.91 1.62
N PHE A 126 -5.70 -3.93 2.47
CA PHE A 126 -5.28 -3.92 3.88
C PHE A 126 -4.52 -5.17 4.33
N ASP A 127 -3.92 -5.94 3.41
CA ASP A 127 -3.08 -7.10 3.76
C ASP A 127 -1.82 -6.70 4.56
N GLY A 128 -1.48 -5.42 4.55
CA GLY A 128 -0.28 -4.89 5.20
C GLY A 128 0.98 -5.02 4.35
N PRO A 129 2.14 -4.70 4.93
CA PRO A 129 3.43 -4.79 4.28
C PRO A 129 3.92 -6.25 4.18
N PRO A 130 4.80 -6.57 3.21
CA PRO A 130 5.39 -7.90 3.04
C PRO A 130 6.45 -8.25 4.11
N ILE A 131 6.62 -7.39 5.11
CA ILE A 131 7.48 -7.58 6.27
C ILE A 131 6.66 -7.40 7.54
N ARG A 132 7.07 -8.03 8.64
CA ARG A 132 6.41 -7.76 9.92
C ARG A 132 6.78 -6.37 10.39
N LEU A 133 5.81 -5.46 10.35
CA LEU A 133 5.86 -4.19 11.07
C LEU A 133 5.09 -4.31 12.39
N PRO A 134 5.45 -3.53 13.41
CA PRO A 134 4.61 -3.36 14.58
C PRO A 134 3.22 -2.87 14.15
N HIS A 135 2.18 -3.49 14.72
CA HIS A 135 0.80 -3.25 14.27
C HIS A 135 0.38 -1.82 14.60
N PRO A 136 -0.19 -1.02 13.66
CA PRO A 136 -0.59 0.35 13.94
C PRO A 136 -1.84 0.46 14.85
N GLY A 137 -2.49 -0.65 15.20
CA GLY A 137 -3.80 -0.69 15.86
C GLY A 137 -4.93 -0.42 14.88
N ASP A 138 -6.10 -0.02 15.38
CA ASP A 138 -7.27 0.37 14.55
C ASP A 138 -7.11 1.75 13.89
N ALA A 139 -5.91 2.33 13.92
CA ALA A 139 -5.63 3.68 13.45
C ALA A 139 -5.16 3.68 11.99
N VAL A 140 -5.48 4.78 11.29
CA VAL A 140 -4.80 5.15 10.07
C VAL A 140 -3.35 5.56 10.39
N PRO A 141 -2.40 5.33 9.47
CA PRO A 141 -2.61 4.84 8.11
C PRO A 141 -2.72 3.31 8.00
N CYS A 142 -3.40 2.86 6.96
CA CYS A 142 -3.49 1.44 6.56
C CYS A 142 -2.81 1.24 5.20
N MET A 143 -2.32 0.03 4.94
CA MET A 143 -1.66 -0.28 3.68
C MET A 143 -1.94 -1.71 3.23
N GLY A 144 -1.75 -1.96 1.94
CA GLY A 144 -1.83 -3.29 1.34
C GLY A 144 -0.82 -3.43 0.22
N THR A 145 -0.43 -4.68 -0.06
CA THR A 145 0.37 -5.00 -1.24
C THR A 145 -0.28 -6.09 -2.05
N PHE A 146 -0.22 -5.96 -3.37
CA PHE A 146 -0.80 -6.94 -4.27
C PHE A 146 0.13 -7.22 -5.45
N PRO A 147 0.30 -8.48 -5.88
CA PRO A 147 1.14 -8.78 -7.04
C PRO A 147 0.54 -8.18 -8.32
N ALA A 148 1.29 -7.33 -9.03
CA ALA A 148 0.84 -6.74 -10.30
C ALA A 148 0.50 -7.83 -11.35
N SER A 149 1.19 -8.97 -11.27
CA SER A 149 0.92 -10.13 -12.12
C SER A 149 -0.47 -10.75 -11.96
N ARG A 150 -1.17 -10.45 -10.86
CA ARG A 150 -2.54 -10.90 -10.60
C ARG A 150 -3.61 -9.84 -10.88
N ALA A 151 -3.25 -8.65 -11.36
CA ALA A 151 -4.22 -7.57 -11.63
C ALA A 151 -5.33 -8.03 -12.60
N ALA A 152 -4.98 -8.79 -13.65
CA ALA A 152 -5.96 -9.34 -14.59
C ALA A 152 -6.94 -10.34 -13.94
N GLU A 153 -6.52 -11.03 -12.88
CA GLU A 153 -7.36 -11.96 -12.11
C GLU A 153 -8.45 -11.19 -11.34
N VAL A 154 -8.09 -10.06 -10.73
CA VAL A 154 -9.03 -9.15 -10.06
C VAL A 154 -10.05 -8.63 -11.07
N VAL A 155 -9.59 -8.14 -12.23
CA VAL A 155 -10.47 -7.63 -13.30
C VAL A 155 -11.50 -8.68 -13.69
N ALA A 156 -11.06 -9.89 -14.02
CA ALA A 156 -11.94 -10.97 -14.44
C ALA A 156 -12.95 -11.37 -13.34
N ALA A 157 -12.49 -11.46 -12.09
CA ALA A 157 -13.34 -11.81 -10.96
C ALA A 157 -14.43 -10.75 -10.71
N TYR A 158 -14.08 -9.47 -10.81
CA TYR A 158 -14.99 -8.37 -10.52
C TYR A 158 -16.03 -8.23 -11.65
N GLU A 159 -15.58 -8.21 -12.91
CA GLU A 159 -16.47 -8.14 -14.08
C GLU A 159 -17.51 -9.25 -14.10
N ALA A 160 -17.18 -10.45 -13.61
CA ALA A 160 -18.11 -11.58 -13.54
C ALA A 160 -19.25 -11.37 -12.52
N VAL A 161 -19.11 -10.45 -11.55
CA VAL A 161 -20.07 -10.25 -10.46
C VAL A 161 -20.75 -8.88 -10.48
N LEU A 162 -20.16 -7.85 -11.11
CA LEU A 162 -20.60 -6.45 -11.02
C LEU A 162 -22.12 -6.27 -11.21
N ASP A 163 -22.70 -6.87 -12.24
CA ASP A 163 -24.12 -6.71 -12.57
C ASP A 163 -25.07 -7.26 -11.50
N ARG A 164 -24.56 -8.10 -10.59
CA ARG A 164 -25.32 -8.75 -9.51
C ARG A 164 -25.15 -8.06 -8.15
N LEU A 165 -24.22 -7.12 -8.03
CA LEU A 165 -23.97 -6.39 -6.79
C LEU A 165 -25.01 -5.29 -6.57
N ASP A 166 -25.28 -5.01 -5.30
CA ASP A 166 -25.99 -3.82 -4.84
C ASP A 166 -25.33 -2.55 -5.43
N PRO A 167 -26.11 -1.51 -5.79
CA PRO A 167 -25.56 -0.31 -6.42
C PRO A 167 -24.40 0.35 -5.64
N GLU A 168 -24.46 0.42 -4.30
CA GLU A 168 -23.40 1.08 -3.51
C GLU A 168 -22.11 0.24 -3.49
N VAL A 169 -22.25 -1.08 -3.42
CA VAL A 169 -21.13 -2.04 -3.48
C VAL A 169 -20.51 -2.03 -4.87
N ARG A 170 -21.34 -1.98 -5.92
CA ARG A 170 -20.90 -1.89 -7.32
C ARG A 170 -20.08 -0.64 -7.57
N GLU A 171 -20.57 0.53 -7.16
CA GLU A 171 -19.85 1.80 -7.32
C GLU A 171 -18.46 1.73 -6.65
N THR A 172 -18.40 1.15 -5.46
CA THR A 172 -17.13 0.96 -4.75
C THR A 172 -16.20 -0.01 -5.49
N ALA A 173 -16.71 -1.15 -5.96
CA ALA A 173 -15.94 -2.13 -6.71
C ALA A 173 -15.44 -1.59 -8.05
N GLU A 174 -16.22 -0.72 -8.71
CA GLU A 174 -15.86 -0.08 -9.98
C GLU A 174 -14.64 0.84 -9.87
N VAL A 175 -14.45 1.52 -8.72
CA VAL A 175 -13.26 2.34 -8.47
C VAL A 175 -12.00 1.49 -8.53
N LEU A 176 -11.95 0.40 -7.76
CA LEU A 176 -10.79 -0.49 -7.75
C LEU A 176 -10.63 -1.24 -9.08
N LEU A 177 -11.74 -1.66 -9.70
CA LEU A 177 -11.72 -2.31 -11.01
C LEU A 177 -11.11 -1.41 -12.09
N GLY A 178 -11.47 -0.12 -12.09
CA GLY A 178 -10.93 0.85 -13.04
C GLY A 178 -9.41 0.91 -12.99
N ALA A 179 -8.86 1.03 -11.78
CA ALA A 179 -7.42 1.02 -11.55
C ALA A 179 -6.77 -0.32 -11.94
N MET A 180 -7.37 -1.44 -11.56
CA MET A 180 -6.84 -2.78 -11.87
C MET A 180 -6.81 -3.11 -13.37
N ARG A 181 -7.73 -2.55 -14.17
CA ARG A 181 -7.67 -2.67 -15.64
C ARG A 181 -6.42 -2.02 -16.21
N VAL A 182 -6.08 -0.81 -15.74
CA VAL A 182 -4.85 -0.12 -16.13
C VAL A 182 -3.63 -0.93 -15.73
N GLU A 183 -3.58 -1.41 -14.48
CA GLU A 183 -2.45 -2.21 -13.98
C GLU A 183 -2.30 -3.55 -14.73
N ALA A 184 -3.39 -4.18 -15.14
CA ALA A 184 -3.34 -5.41 -15.95
C ALA A 184 -2.71 -5.16 -17.34
N GLU A 185 -3.03 -4.03 -17.97
CA GLU A 185 -2.42 -3.62 -19.25
C GLU A 185 -0.95 -3.21 -19.08
N GLU A 186 -0.65 -2.43 -18.04
CA GLU A 186 0.69 -1.99 -17.65
C GLU A 186 1.61 -3.18 -17.38
N TRP A 187 1.15 -4.20 -16.64
CA TRP A 187 1.92 -5.39 -16.31
C TRP A 187 2.39 -6.14 -17.57
N GLU A 188 1.52 -6.30 -18.56
CA GLU A 188 1.88 -6.92 -19.83
C GLU A 188 2.95 -6.13 -20.60
N SER A 189 2.90 -4.79 -20.53
CA SER A 189 3.91 -3.91 -21.08
C SER A 189 5.25 -4.02 -20.33
N THR A 190 5.21 -3.96 -19.01
CA THR A 190 6.36 -4.11 -18.09
C THR A 190 7.10 -5.43 -18.33
N LYS A 191 6.35 -6.54 -18.44
CA LYS A 191 6.91 -7.86 -18.75
C LYS A 191 7.61 -7.90 -20.10
N ARG A 192 7.05 -7.29 -21.15
CA ARG A 192 7.68 -7.22 -22.48
C ARG A 192 8.94 -6.36 -22.49
N ALA A 193 8.98 -5.32 -21.66
CA ALA A 193 10.13 -4.45 -21.51
C ALA A 193 11.24 -5.04 -20.60
N GLY A 194 10.99 -6.18 -19.95
CA GLY A 194 11.94 -6.82 -19.03
C GLY A 194 12.21 -6.01 -17.76
N ARG A 195 11.27 -5.14 -17.36
CA ARG A 195 11.36 -4.38 -16.10
C ARG A 195 10.86 -5.20 -14.92
N THR A 196 11.05 -4.68 -13.71
CA THR A 196 10.87 -5.43 -12.45
C THR A 196 9.76 -4.91 -11.55
N GLU A 197 8.94 -3.94 -12.01
CA GLU A 197 7.80 -3.45 -11.24
C GLU A 197 6.74 -4.55 -11.17
N ASP A 198 6.60 -5.19 -10.01
CA ASP A 198 5.77 -6.40 -9.84
C ASP A 198 4.79 -6.32 -8.67
N THR A 199 4.74 -5.18 -8.00
CA THR A 199 3.94 -4.97 -6.80
C THR A 199 3.11 -3.69 -6.95
N ILE A 200 1.80 -3.81 -6.73
CA ILE A 200 0.88 -2.71 -6.49
C ILE A 200 0.83 -2.46 -4.99
N PHE A 201 0.97 -1.20 -4.59
CA PHE A 201 0.91 -0.75 -3.21
C PHE A 201 -0.30 0.15 -2.99
N PHE A 202 -1.05 -0.12 -1.93
CA PHE A 202 -2.19 0.67 -1.51
C PHE A 202 -1.87 1.41 -0.22
N TRP A 203 -2.29 2.66 -0.15
CA TRP A 203 -2.04 3.54 0.98
C TRP A 203 -3.29 4.31 1.36
N LEU A 204 -3.74 4.18 2.61
CA LEU A 204 -4.88 4.93 3.14
C LEU A 204 -4.41 5.81 4.31
N HIS A 205 -4.50 7.13 4.13
CA HIS A 205 -4.06 8.13 5.12
C HIS A 205 -5.08 9.24 5.38
#